data_AF-A0A930IVJ7-F1
#
_entry.id   AF-A0A930IVJ7-F1
#
_cell.length_a   1.000
_cell.length_b   1.000
_cell.length_c   1.000
_cell.angle_alpha   90.00
_cell.angle_beta   90.00
_cell.angle_gamma   90.00
#
_symmetry.space_group_name_H-M   'P 1'
#
loop_
_entity.id
_entity.type
_entity.pdbx_description
1 polymer ?
#
loop_
_entity_poly.entity_id
_entity_poly.type
_entity_poly.pdbx_seq_one_letter_code
_entity_poly.pdbx_strand_id
1 'polypeptide(L)'
;MYIQWKKIIITTLDLVLAFYLIMAVTSWNNPDENSQLCTKVDINISDANNAGFLTAGEIKHILEKDHLYPLNKKMESINPRSIEEALKVGPFVKTAQCFKTKNGHVKISITQRMPIIRIKSQHGSDFYLDDNGGILPNSKYTSDLIIATGNIDNNFAKSYIAPLAKTISASPFWLNQIE
;
A
#
# COMPACT_ATOMS: atom_id res chain seq x y z
N MET A 1 -6.30 -61.36 -42.99
CA MET A 1 -6.21 -59.94 -42.58
C MET A 1 -5.82 -59.90 -41.11
N TYR A 2 -4.54 -59.71 -40.79
CA TYR A 2 -4.06 -59.69 -39.40
C TYR A 2 -4.36 -58.32 -38.79
N ILE A 3 -5.41 -58.24 -37.98
CA ILE A 3 -5.76 -57.01 -37.25
C ILE A 3 -4.70 -56.81 -36.16
N GLN A 4 -4.01 -55.67 -36.22
CA GLN A 4 -2.95 -55.29 -35.29
C GLN A 4 -3.56 -54.70 -34.00
N TRP A 5 -4.26 -55.54 -33.22
CA TRP A 5 -5.01 -55.16 -32.01
C TRP A 5 -4.22 -54.28 -31.04
N LYS A 6 -2.92 -54.56 -30.84
CA LYS A 6 -2.04 -53.75 -29.97
C LYS A 6 -1.96 -52.28 -30.42
N LYS A 7 -1.88 -52.04 -31.74
CA LYS A 7 -1.79 -50.67 -32.28
C LYS A 7 -3.10 -49.91 -32.12
N ILE A 8 -4.23 -50.60 -32.28
CA ILE A 8 -5.58 -50.03 -32.11
C ILE A 8 -5.84 -49.64 -30.65
N ILE A 9 -5.42 -50.48 -29.71
CA ILE A 9 -5.57 -50.20 -28.26
C ILE A 9 -4.71 -48.98 -27.86
N ILE A 10 -3.47 -48.89 -28.34
CA ILE A 10 -2.60 -47.75 -28.02
C ILE A 10 -3.16 -46.45 -28.62
N THR A 11 -3.60 -46.46 -29.89
CA THR A 11 -4.16 -45.25 -30.52
C THR A 11 -5.48 -44.80 -29.90
N THR A 12 -6.33 -45.73 -29.48
CA THR A 12 -7.58 -45.38 -28.77
C THR A 12 -7.29 -44.81 -27.37
N LEU A 13 -6.30 -45.36 -26.65
CA LEU A 13 -5.88 -44.83 -25.36
C LEU A 13 -5.31 -43.41 -25.49
N ASP A 14 -4.46 -43.18 -26.49
CA ASP A 14 -3.88 -41.84 -26.77
C ASP A 14 -4.97 -40.82 -27.13
N LEU A 15 -6.00 -41.23 -27.90
CA LEU A 15 -7.15 -40.37 -28.22
C LEU A 15 -7.97 -40.00 -26.99
N VAL A 16 -8.23 -40.96 -26.10
CA VAL A 16 -8.94 -40.71 -24.84
C VAL A 16 -8.13 -39.80 -23.93
N LEU A 17 -6.82 -40.03 -23.84
CA LEU A 17 -5.92 -39.18 -23.06
C LEU A 17 -5.87 -37.75 -23.61
N ALA A 18 -5.75 -37.59 -24.93
CA ALA A 18 -5.76 -36.29 -25.58
C ALA A 18 -7.09 -35.55 -25.33
N PHE A 19 -8.22 -36.24 -25.44
CA PHE A 19 -9.54 -35.66 -25.15
C PHE A 19 -9.66 -35.23 -23.68
N TYR A 20 -9.20 -36.06 -22.75
CA TYR A 20 -9.18 -35.72 -21.32
C TYR A 20 -8.31 -34.49 -21.05
N LEU A 21 -7.11 -34.42 -21.62
CA LEU A 21 -6.21 -33.27 -21.46
C LEU A 21 -6.82 -31.98 -22.01
N ILE A 22 -7.50 -32.04 -23.16
CA ILE A 22 -8.21 -30.88 -23.72
C ILE A 22 -9.31 -30.40 -22.75
N MET A 23 -10.13 -31.32 -22.22
CA MET A 23 -11.19 -31.00 -21.25
C MET A 23 -10.65 -30.45 -19.92
N ALA A 24 -9.53 -30.99 -19.44
CA ALA A 24 -8.88 -30.53 -18.22
C ALA A 24 -8.33 -29.10 -18.38
N VAL A 25 -7.72 -28.79 -19.53
CA VAL A 25 -7.20 -27.43 -19.82
C VAL A 25 -8.35 -26.44 -19.98
N THR A 26 -9.44 -26.79 -20.67
CA THR A 26 -10.58 -25.87 -20.86
C THR A 26 -11.37 -25.64 -19.57
N SER A 27 -11.55 -26.64 -18.73
CA SER A 27 -12.22 -26.49 -17.43
C SER A 27 -11.42 -25.65 -16.44
N TRP A 28 -10.09 -25.66 -16.54
CA TRP A 28 -9.24 -24.81 -15.70
C TRP A 28 -9.20 -23.37 -16.20
N ASN A 29 -9.34 -23.18 -17.51
CA ASN A 29 -9.36 -21.88 -18.17
C ASN A 29 -10.76 -21.25 -18.09
N ASN A 30 -11.20 -20.88 -16.88
CA ASN A 30 -12.46 -20.18 -16.67
C ASN A 30 -12.39 -18.77 -17.29
N PRO A 31 -13.19 -18.44 -18.31
CA PRO A 31 -13.18 -17.13 -18.97
C PRO A 31 -13.92 -16.03 -18.17
N ASP A 32 -14.54 -16.38 -17.04
CA ASP A 32 -15.42 -15.47 -16.27
C ASP A 32 -14.67 -14.41 -15.45
N GLU A 33 -13.33 -14.45 -15.38
CA GLU A 33 -12.52 -13.40 -14.72
C GLU A 33 -12.78 -12.00 -15.33
N ASN A 34 -13.14 -11.93 -16.62
CA ASN A 34 -13.36 -10.65 -17.33
C ASN A 34 -14.60 -9.86 -16.87
N SER A 35 -15.57 -10.51 -16.21
CA SER A 35 -16.80 -9.83 -15.77
C SER A 35 -16.84 -9.55 -14.27
N GLN A 36 -15.85 -10.02 -13.52
CA GLN A 36 -15.87 -9.93 -12.08
C GLN A 36 -15.74 -8.48 -11.62
N LEU A 37 -16.69 -8.04 -10.80
CA LEU A 37 -16.66 -6.72 -10.16
C LEU A 37 -15.86 -6.77 -8.87
N CYS A 38 -15.31 -5.62 -8.47
CA CYS A 38 -14.73 -5.46 -7.15
C CYS A 38 -15.84 -5.38 -6.09
N THR A 39 -15.97 -6.42 -5.29
CA THR A 39 -17.01 -6.53 -4.25
C THR A 39 -16.55 -6.00 -2.89
N LYS A 40 -15.23 -5.95 -2.67
CA LYS A 40 -14.65 -5.49 -1.40
C LYS A 40 -13.31 -4.79 -1.61
N VAL A 41 -13.11 -3.71 -0.88
CA VAL A 41 -11.83 -3.03 -0.75
C VAL A 41 -11.36 -3.19 0.69
N ASP A 42 -10.18 -3.76 0.86
CA ASP A 42 -9.55 -4.01 2.16
C ASP A 42 -8.34 -3.09 2.30
N ILE A 43 -8.43 -2.11 3.20
CA ILE A 43 -7.38 -1.11 3.42
C ILE A 43 -6.72 -1.44 4.76
N ASN A 44 -5.46 -1.89 4.68
CA ASN A 44 -4.63 -2.14 5.84
C ASN A 44 -3.56 -1.05 5.95
N ILE A 45 -3.55 -0.35 7.09
CA ILE A 45 -2.55 0.67 7.40
C ILE A 45 -1.68 0.06 8.49
N SER A 46 -0.46 -0.33 8.11
CA SER A 46 0.50 -0.91 9.03
C SER A 46 0.92 0.17 10.02
N ASP A 47 0.48 0.03 11.26
CA ASP A 47 0.82 0.95 12.32
C ASP A 47 1.97 0.38 13.16
N ALA A 48 2.99 1.20 13.41
CA ALA A 48 4.00 0.87 14.39
C ALA A 48 3.51 1.21 15.81
N ASN A 49 2.55 2.14 16.00
CA ASN A 49 2.18 2.65 17.33
C ASN A 49 0.78 3.32 17.45
N ASN A 50 -0.23 2.94 16.65
CA ASN A 50 -1.57 3.58 16.66
C ASN A 50 -1.50 5.12 16.44
N ALA A 51 -0.64 5.56 15.54
CA ALA A 51 -0.27 6.97 15.40
C ALA A 51 -1.23 7.82 14.53
N GLY A 52 -2.37 7.30 14.05
CA GLY A 52 -3.51 8.11 13.62
C GLY A 52 -3.31 9.18 12.52
N PHE A 53 -2.17 9.22 11.80
CA PHE A 53 -1.93 10.20 10.72
C PHE A 53 -2.72 9.90 9.45
N LEU A 54 -2.99 8.62 9.21
CA LEU A 54 -3.75 8.15 8.07
C LEU A 54 -4.88 7.25 8.55
N THR A 55 -6.07 7.49 8.04
CA THR A 55 -7.24 6.66 8.28
C THR A 55 -7.70 6.00 6.98
N ALA A 56 -8.37 4.84 7.09
CA ALA A 56 -8.98 4.20 5.91
C ALA A 56 -9.98 5.13 5.19
N GLY A 57 -10.63 6.04 5.93
CA GLY A 57 -11.50 7.07 5.39
C GLY A 57 -10.78 8.10 4.52
N GLU A 58 -9.61 8.59 4.96
CA GLU A 58 -8.79 9.52 4.17
C GLU A 58 -8.25 8.85 2.90
N ILE A 59 -7.78 7.59 3.01
CA ILE A 59 -7.32 6.81 1.86
C ILE A 59 -8.46 6.64 0.84
N LYS A 60 -9.66 6.30 1.32
CA LYS A 60 -10.85 6.23 0.47
C LYS A 60 -11.12 7.59 -0.19
N HIS A 61 -11.09 8.69 0.55
CA HIS A 61 -11.35 10.02 0.03
C HIS A 61 -10.34 10.45 -1.06
N ILE A 62 -9.04 10.17 -0.86
CA ILE A 62 -8.00 10.42 -1.87
C ILE A 62 -8.31 9.65 -3.16
N LEU A 63 -8.61 8.35 -3.05
CA LEU A 63 -8.91 7.53 -4.20
C LEU A 63 -10.23 7.91 -4.89
N GLU A 64 -11.23 8.39 -4.15
CA GLU A 64 -12.48 8.88 -4.72
C GLU A 64 -12.27 10.19 -5.50
N LYS A 65 -11.47 11.10 -4.94
CA LYS A 65 -11.10 12.37 -5.58
C LYS A 65 -10.40 12.16 -6.93
N ASP A 66 -9.52 11.16 -7.01
CA ASP A 66 -8.79 10.83 -8.24
C ASP A 66 -9.56 9.85 -9.14
N HIS A 67 -10.82 9.53 -8.81
CA HIS A 67 -11.65 8.53 -9.51
C HIS A 67 -11.02 7.14 -9.60
N LEU A 68 -10.15 6.78 -8.66
CA LEU A 68 -9.42 5.51 -8.59
C LEU A 68 -9.99 4.53 -7.57
N TYR A 69 -11.00 4.91 -6.77
CA TYR A 69 -11.58 3.99 -5.79
C TYR A 69 -12.19 2.75 -6.50
N PRO A 70 -11.78 1.51 -6.13
CA PRO A 70 -12.03 0.33 -6.96
C PRO A 70 -13.40 -0.31 -6.76
N LEU A 71 -14.12 0.00 -5.68
CA LEU A 71 -15.39 -0.64 -5.34
C LEU A 71 -16.40 -0.54 -6.51
N ASN A 72 -17.08 -1.65 -6.81
CA ASN A 72 -18.07 -1.79 -7.90
C ASN A 72 -17.52 -1.57 -9.32
N LYS A 73 -16.19 -1.47 -9.51
CA LYS A 73 -15.57 -1.42 -10.85
C LYS A 73 -15.20 -2.82 -11.33
N LYS A 74 -15.10 -2.99 -12.65
CA LYS A 74 -14.61 -4.23 -13.25
C LYS A 74 -13.17 -4.49 -12.82
N MET A 75 -12.87 -5.72 -12.40
CA MET A 75 -11.55 -6.11 -11.93
C MET A 75 -10.46 -5.86 -12.99
N GLU A 76 -10.78 -6.02 -14.28
CA GLU A 76 -9.89 -5.71 -15.40
C GLU A 76 -9.50 -4.22 -15.45
N SER A 77 -10.48 -3.32 -15.29
CA SER A 77 -10.30 -1.86 -15.39
C SER A 77 -9.51 -1.23 -14.24
N ILE A 78 -9.42 -1.93 -13.10
CA ILE A 78 -8.70 -1.44 -11.93
C ILE A 78 -7.21 -1.52 -12.21
N ASN A 79 -6.49 -0.40 -12.15
CA ASN A 79 -5.04 -0.38 -12.24
C ASN A 79 -4.42 -0.24 -10.84
N PRO A 80 -3.85 -1.32 -10.26
CA PRO A 80 -3.25 -1.25 -8.94
C PRO A 80 -2.10 -0.24 -8.86
N ARG A 81 -1.31 -0.11 -9.93
CA ARG A 81 -0.18 0.83 -9.98
C ARG A 81 -0.65 2.28 -9.89
N SER A 82 -1.73 2.63 -10.58
CA SER A 82 -2.30 3.98 -10.50
C SER A 82 -2.80 4.30 -9.09
N ILE A 83 -3.40 3.32 -8.40
CA ILE A 83 -3.80 3.47 -6.99
C ILE A 83 -2.56 3.71 -6.11
N GLU A 84 -1.50 2.91 -6.27
CA GLU A 84 -0.27 3.10 -5.49
C GLU A 84 0.38 4.47 -5.72
N GLU A 85 0.45 4.90 -6.98
CA GLU A 85 1.05 6.19 -7.36
C GLU A 85 0.23 7.36 -6.79
N ALA A 86 -1.10 7.31 -6.89
CA ALA A 86 -1.98 8.33 -6.31
C ALA A 86 -1.81 8.43 -4.79
N LEU A 87 -1.71 7.30 -4.09
CA LEU A 87 -1.54 7.28 -2.64
C LEU A 87 -0.15 7.80 -2.21
N LYS A 88 0.91 7.52 -2.98
CA LYS A 88 2.28 7.97 -2.68
C LYS A 88 2.48 9.49 -2.79
N VAL A 89 1.54 10.23 -3.40
CA VAL A 89 1.57 11.71 -3.42
C VAL A 89 1.34 12.29 -2.01
N GLY A 90 0.62 11.57 -1.15
CA GLY A 90 0.31 12.02 0.20
C GLY A 90 1.57 12.13 1.08
N PRO A 91 1.74 13.22 1.85
CA PRO A 91 2.96 13.45 2.63
C PRO A 91 3.16 12.43 3.76
N PHE A 92 2.09 11.77 4.21
CA PHE A 92 2.11 10.79 5.29
C PHE A 92 2.29 9.34 4.79
N VAL A 93 2.28 9.09 3.48
CA VAL A 93 2.44 7.73 2.91
C VAL A 93 3.92 7.44 2.68
N LYS A 94 4.46 6.39 3.30
CA LYS A 94 5.83 5.91 3.07
C LYS A 94 5.87 4.91 1.93
N THR A 95 5.03 3.89 2.01
CA THR A 95 4.82 2.93 0.93
C THR A 95 3.34 2.63 0.77
N ALA A 96 2.94 2.37 -0.47
CA ALA A 96 1.62 1.86 -0.81
C ALA A 96 1.80 0.67 -1.74
N GLN A 97 1.11 -0.42 -1.44
CA GLN A 97 1.05 -1.63 -2.24
C GLN A 97 -0.42 -1.96 -2.49
N CYS A 98 -0.77 -2.19 -3.74
CA CYS A 98 -2.13 -2.52 -4.14
C CYS A 98 -2.11 -3.80 -4.99
N PHE A 99 -3.01 -4.73 -4.69
CA PHE A 99 -3.15 -5.94 -5.50
C PHE A 99 -4.58 -6.45 -5.54
N LYS A 100 -4.87 -7.17 -6.62
CA LYS A 100 -6.14 -7.83 -6.89
C LYS A 100 -6.12 -9.24 -6.32
N THR A 101 -7.25 -9.70 -5.81
CA THR A 101 -7.43 -11.09 -5.36
C THR A 101 -8.36 -11.81 -6.33
N LYS A 102 -8.23 -13.15 -6.42
CA LYS A 102 -9.11 -14.00 -7.24
C LYS A 102 -10.59 -13.92 -6.84
N ASN A 103 -10.87 -13.52 -5.59
CA ASN A 103 -12.24 -13.39 -5.08
C ASN A 103 -12.90 -12.05 -5.45
N GLY A 104 -12.25 -11.22 -6.29
CA GLY A 104 -12.81 -9.93 -6.67
C GLY A 104 -12.64 -8.86 -5.59
N HIS A 105 -11.68 -9.04 -4.69
CA HIS A 105 -11.31 -8.01 -3.72
C HIS A 105 -10.05 -7.28 -4.14
N VAL A 106 -9.96 -6.00 -3.79
CA VAL A 106 -8.73 -5.21 -3.88
C VAL A 106 -8.18 -5.00 -2.48
N LYS A 107 -6.92 -5.36 -2.28
CA LYS A 107 -6.20 -5.12 -1.03
C LYS A 107 -5.21 -3.97 -1.22
N ILE A 108 -5.24 -3.03 -0.30
CA ILE A 108 -4.37 -1.86 -0.25
C ILE A 108 -3.64 -1.90 1.09
N SER A 109 -2.33 -2.13 1.04
CA SER A 109 -1.44 -2.11 2.20
C SER A 109 -0.61 -0.84 2.18
N ILE A 110 -0.70 -0.04 3.24
CA ILE A 110 -0.02 1.24 3.36
C ILE A 110 0.89 1.21 4.58
N THR A 111 2.10 1.72 4.44
CA THR A 111 2.94 2.10 5.58
C THR A 111 3.00 3.61 5.66
N GLN A 112 2.89 4.12 6.88
CA GLN A 112 2.87 5.56 7.15
C GLN A 112 4.28 6.09 7.47
N ARG A 113 4.53 7.35 7.11
CA ARG A 113 5.74 8.10 7.49
C ARG A 113 5.56 8.58 8.93
N MET A 114 6.53 8.27 9.77
CA MET A 114 6.51 8.64 11.19
C MET A 114 7.39 9.87 11.40
N PRO A 115 6.89 10.94 12.00
CA PRO A 115 7.73 12.05 12.40
C PRO A 115 8.58 11.69 13.61
N ILE A 116 9.70 12.39 13.75
CA ILE A 116 10.63 12.28 14.88
C ILE A 116 10.71 13.57 15.70
N ILE A 117 10.23 14.69 15.15
CA ILE A 117 10.20 15.99 15.83
C ILE A 117 9.16 16.92 15.21
N ARG A 118 8.56 17.81 16.01
CA ARG A 118 7.69 18.89 15.56
C ARG A 118 8.45 20.22 15.58
N ILE A 119 8.33 21.00 14.52
CA ILE A 119 8.87 22.35 14.41
C ILE A 119 7.76 23.35 14.67
N LYS A 120 7.96 24.24 15.64
CA LYS A 120 7.11 25.42 15.90
C LYS A 120 7.98 26.67 15.84
N SER A 121 8.14 27.21 14.64
CA SER A 121 8.99 28.37 14.38
C SER A 121 8.36 29.66 14.92
N GLN A 122 9.20 30.60 15.35
CA GLN A 122 8.77 31.95 15.74
C GLN A 122 8.11 32.72 14.58
N HIS A 123 8.42 32.35 13.33
CA HIS A 123 7.80 32.91 12.13
C HIS A 123 6.42 32.31 11.79
N GLY A 124 5.88 31.44 12.66
CA GLY A 124 4.54 30.86 12.51
C GLY A 124 4.48 29.51 11.79
N SER A 125 5.61 28.97 11.31
CA SER A 125 5.65 27.64 10.69
C SER A 125 5.40 26.54 11.73
N ASP A 126 4.47 25.63 11.42
CA ASP A 126 4.11 24.46 12.24
C ASP A 126 4.06 23.22 11.35
N PHE A 127 5.02 22.31 11.53
CA PHE A 127 5.14 21.10 10.73
C PHE A 127 5.95 20.03 11.46
N TYR A 128 5.93 18.81 10.96
CA TYR A 128 6.75 17.72 11.47
C TYR A 128 7.90 17.39 10.52
N LEU A 129 8.97 16.78 11.05
CA LEU A 129 10.05 16.21 10.26
C LEU A 129 10.13 14.70 10.50
N ASP A 130 10.39 13.94 9.43
CA ASP A 130 10.75 12.53 9.54
C ASP A 130 12.27 12.30 9.70
N ASP A 131 12.63 11.02 9.84
CA ASP A 131 13.99 10.50 9.97
C ASP A 131 14.92 10.75 8.78
N ASN A 132 14.38 11.26 7.68
CA ASN A 132 15.09 11.64 6.46
C ASN A 132 15.04 13.17 6.21
N GLY A 133 14.54 13.96 7.17
CA GLY A 133 14.39 15.41 7.04
C GLY A 133 13.26 15.83 6.09
N GLY A 134 12.40 14.91 5.69
CA GLY A 134 11.20 15.21 4.92
C GLY A 134 10.15 15.88 5.79
N ILE A 135 9.55 16.95 5.25
CA ILE A 135 8.51 17.71 5.95
C ILE A 135 7.18 16.97 5.84
N LEU A 136 6.48 16.83 6.96
CA LEU A 136 5.07 16.45 7.00
C LEU A 136 4.25 17.65 7.50
N PRO A 137 3.14 17.99 6.84
CA PRO A 137 2.32 19.11 7.28
C PRO A 137 1.72 18.83 8.66
N ASN A 138 1.33 19.90 9.35
CA ASN A 138 0.56 19.76 10.58
C ASN A 138 -0.74 18.98 10.31
N SER A 139 -1.09 18.08 11.21
CA SER A 139 -2.29 17.25 11.14
C SER A 139 -3.03 17.32 12.47
N LYS A 140 -4.22 16.73 12.54
CA LYS A 140 -4.98 16.63 13.79
C LYS A 140 -4.35 15.68 14.81
N TYR A 141 -3.21 15.09 14.48
CA TYR A 141 -2.54 14.13 15.33
C TYR A 141 -1.88 14.79 16.54
N THR A 142 -2.03 14.11 17.67
CA THR A 142 -1.37 14.44 18.94
C THR A 142 -0.42 13.30 19.24
N SER A 143 0.86 13.63 19.30
CA SER A 143 1.96 12.69 19.48
C SER A 143 2.85 13.21 20.58
N ASP A 144 3.40 12.32 21.38
CA ASP A 144 4.47 12.63 22.33
C ASP A 144 5.76 12.76 21.52
N LEU A 145 5.97 13.97 20.99
CA LEU A 145 7.12 14.34 20.17
C LEU A 145 7.80 15.55 20.76
N ILE A 146 9.13 15.56 20.68
CA ILE A 146 9.91 16.76 20.98
C ILE A 146 9.45 17.90 20.08
N ILE A 147 9.37 19.10 20.66
CA ILE A 147 9.05 20.33 19.94
C ILE A 147 10.31 21.18 19.88
N ALA A 148 10.80 21.46 18.67
CA ALA A 148 11.83 22.46 18.43
C ALA A 148 11.18 23.81 18.13
N THR A 149 11.59 24.84 18.86
CA THR A 149 11.10 26.21 18.68
C THR A 149 12.25 27.21 18.63
N GLY A 150 12.00 28.38 18.05
CA GLY A 150 13.00 29.44 17.84
C GLY A 150 12.98 29.97 16.41
N ASN A 151 14.05 30.64 16.01
CA ASN A 151 14.26 31.11 14.64
C ASN A 151 14.71 29.93 13.76
N ILE A 152 13.76 29.07 13.39
CA ILE A 152 13.98 27.86 12.60
C ILE A 152 13.32 28.03 11.24
N ASP A 153 14.13 28.08 10.19
CA ASP A 153 13.67 27.99 8.80
C ASP A 153 13.72 26.53 8.29
N ASN A 154 13.20 26.30 7.09
CA ASN A 154 13.14 24.95 6.50
C ASN A 154 14.52 24.34 6.21
N ASN A 155 15.53 25.16 5.92
CA ASN A 155 16.88 24.66 5.65
C ASN A 155 17.56 24.28 6.96
N PHE A 156 17.45 25.11 7.98
CA PHE A 156 17.98 24.84 9.32
C PHE A 156 17.34 23.58 9.92
N ALA A 157 16.02 23.46 9.77
CA ALA A 157 15.24 22.30 10.15
C ALA A 157 15.79 21.01 9.53
N LYS A 158 16.04 21.01 8.21
CA LYS A 158 16.55 19.84 7.49
C LYS A 158 18.01 19.52 7.76
N SER A 159 18.86 20.55 7.79
CA SER A 159 20.31 20.37 7.85
C SER A 159 20.84 20.12 9.26
N TYR A 160 20.17 20.65 10.29
CA TYR A 160 20.66 20.58 11.68
C TYR A 160 19.68 19.89 12.63
N ILE A 161 18.39 20.24 12.55
CA ILE A 161 17.40 19.68 13.49
C ILE A 161 17.09 18.21 13.18
N ALA A 162 16.92 17.84 11.91
CA ALA A 162 16.61 16.45 11.55
C ALA A 162 17.73 15.46 11.96
N PRO A 163 19.02 15.71 11.70
CA PRO A 163 20.11 14.84 12.21
C PRO A 163 20.12 14.75 13.74
N LEU A 164 19.95 15.87 14.44
CA LEU A 164 19.92 15.89 15.90
C LEU A 164 18.74 15.07 16.44
N ALA A 165 17.54 15.29 15.91
CA ALA A 165 16.34 14.55 16.29
C ALA A 165 16.51 13.04 16.04
N LYS A 166 17.16 12.67 14.94
CA LYS A 166 17.46 11.27 14.62
C LYS A 166 18.41 10.63 15.64
N THR A 167 19.43 11.36 16.08
CA THR A 167 20.35 10.90 17.14
C THR A 167 19.61 10.73 18.48
N ILE A 168 18.71 11.67 18.81
CA ILE A 168 17.89 11.60 20.02
C ILE A 168 16.95 10.38 19.96
N SER A 169 16.23 10.20 18.86
CA SER A 169 15.29 9.08 18.69
C SER A 169 15.98 7.71 18.66
N ALA A 170 17.27 7.65 18.30
CA ALA A 170 18.04 6.41 18.31
C ALA A 170 18.52 6.00 19.72
N SER A 171 18.42 6.89 20.72
CA SER A 171 18.85 6.62 22.09
C SER A 171 17.66 6.22 22.97
N PRO A 172 17.63 4.99 23.52
CA PRO A 172 16.56 4.58 24.44
C PRO A 172 16.46 5.48 25.67
N PHE A 173 17.59 5.99 26.16
CA PHE A 173 17.62 6.91 27.30
C PHE A 173 16.80 8.17 27.01
N TRP A 174 17.08 8.86 25.90
CA TRP A 174 16.39 10.10 25.56
C TRP A 174 14.95 9.88 25.12
N LEU A 175 14.68 8.77 24.40
CA LEU A 175 13.34 8.44 23.95
C LEU A 175 12.41 8.18 25.14
N ASN A 176 12.92 7.59 26.23
CA ASN A 176 12.19 7.39 27.48
C ASN A 176 12.01 8.67 28.32
N GLN A 177 12.54 9.83 27.90
CA GLN A 177 12.29 11.12 28.55
C GLN A 177 11.17 11.92 27.86
N ILE A 178 10.62 11.41 26.76
CA ILE A 178 9.51 12.02 26.05
C ILE A 178 8.23 11.42 26.65
N GLU A 179 7.50 12.23 27.41
CA GLU A 179 6.20 11.91 28.03
C GLU A 179 5.03 12.45 27.21
#